data_AF-A0A1Y4SA24-F1
#
_entry.id   AF-A0A1Y4SA24-F1
#
_cell.length_a   1.000
_cell.length_b   1.000
_cell.length_c   1.000
_cell.angle_alpha   90.00
_cell.angle_beta   90.00
_cell.angle_gamma   90.00
#
_symmetry.space_group_name_H-M   'P 1'
#
loop_
_entity.id
_entity.type
_entity.pdbx_description
1 polymer ?
#
loop_
_entity_poly.entity_id
_entity_poly.type
_entity_poly.pdbx_seq_one_letter_code
_entity_poly.pdbx_strand_id
1 'polypeptide(L)'
;MAKRKIPTVEELREYLEKKDAYLKDCIKNNKTVVITGPQFPGESIWAAESTLPLLEAAEAVGTSKEEIWELCSKIASATHAPVTKKEYERMIPFAEKPGTVDAVLKFLETHIPYYDDKSKSLKFDIIGYYYCYALISLSDYRQKDCEKLLWDTVSYFIEKDKNRGTILLRNMKVLERTRPFLTPMKEKLEEAQNISLS
;
A
#
# COMPACT_ATOMS: atom_id res chain seq x y z
N MET A 1 5.42 18.52 24.66
CA MET A 1 5.67 17.93 23.32
C MET A 1 4.63 18.48 22.36
N ALA A 2 5.03 19.12 21.27
CA ALA A 2 4.07 19.63 20.28
C ALA A 2 3.23 18.47 19.75
N LYS A 3 1.89 18.59 19.73
CA LYS A 3 1.01 17.61 19.09
C LYS A 3 1.47 17.45 17.64
N ARG A 4 1.78 16.22 17.22
CA ARG A 4 2.06 15.92 15.81
C ARG A 4 0.82 16.33 15.01
N LYS A 5 0.96 17.30 14.10
CA LYS A 5 -0.16 17.74 13.25
C LYS A 5 -0.41 16.64 12.21
N ILE A 6 -1.56 15.99 12.33
CA ILE A 6 -2.09 15.09 11.30
C ILE A 6 -2.81 15.97 10.28
N PRO A 7 -2.41 15.97 8.99
CA PRO A 7 -3.09 16.74 7.98
C PRO A 7 -4.52 16.24 7.76
N THR A 8 -5.40 17.15 7.38
CA THR A 8 -6.66 16.81 6.72
C THR A 8 -6.41 16.27 5.31
N VAL A 9 -7.39 15.59 4.72
CA VAL A 9 -7.33 15.14 3.33
C VAL A 9 -7.11 16.33 2.38
N GLU A 10 -7.77 17.46 2.61
CA GLU A 10 -7.61 18.69 1.83
C GLU A 10 -6.19 19.26 1.93
N GLU A 11 -5.65 19.39 3.15
CA GLU A 11 -4.28 19.89 3.36
C GLU A 11 -3.24 19.01 2.66
N LEU A 12 -3.43 17.68 2.71
CA LEU A 12 -2.53 16.75 2.06
C LEU A 12 -2.65 16.81 0.54
N ARG A 13 -3.86 16.92 0.01
CA ARG A 13 -4.13 17.08 -1.43
C ARG A 13 -3.47 18.35 -1.96
N GLU A 14 -3.68 19.49 -1.30
CA GLU A 14 -3.03 20.76 -1.67
C GLU A 14 -1.51 20.66 -1.66
N TYR A 15 -0.94 19.99 -0.64
CA TYR A 15 0.50 19.79 -0.54
C TYR A 15 1.04 18.97 -1.72
N LEU A 16 0.39 17.85 -2.06
CA LEU A 16 0.78 16.99 -3.17
C LEU A 16 0.61 17.69 -4.53
N GLU A 17 -0.44 18.48 -4.72
CA GLU A 17 -0.67 19.28 -5.92
C GLU A 17 0.42 20.35 -6.11
N LYS A 18 0.81 21.06 -5.04
CA LYS A 18 1.90 22.03 -5.09
C LYS A 18 3.23 21.36 -5.46
N LYS A 19 3.49 20.16 -4.92
CA LYS A 19 4.69 19.39 -5.23
C LYS A 19 4.71 18.91 -6.69
N ASP A 20 3.60 18.38 -7.19
CA ASP A 20 3.47 17.96 -8.58
C ASP A 20 3.57 19.13 -9.56
N ALA A 21 2.93 20.27 -9.24
CA ALA A 21 3.03 21.50 -10.03
C ALA A 21 4.46 22.02 -10.11
N TYR A 22 5.20 22.00 -9.00
CA TYR A 22 6.62 22.35 -8.97
C TYR A 22 7.46 21.42 -9.85
N LEU A 23 7.26 20.10 -9.75
CA LEU A 23 7.96 19.12 -10.59
C LEU A 23 7.66 19.34 -12.08
N LYS A 24 6.40 19.57 -12.44
CA LYS A 24 5.99 19.90 -13.82
C LYS A 24 6.63 21.19 -14.32
N ASP A 25 6.70 22.23 -13.48
CA ASP A 25 7.35 23.50 -13.81
C ASP A 25 8.86 23.33 -14.03
N CYS A 26 9.52 22.52 -13.20
CA CYS A 26 10.94 22.20 -13.38
C CYS A 26 11.20 21.49 -14.71
N ILE A 27 10.39 20.48 -15.05
CA ILE A 27 10.49 19.76 -16.32
C ILE A 27 10.25 20.71 -17.49
N LYS A 28 9.17 21.51 -17.43
CA LYS A 28 8.77 22.43 -18.52
C LYS A 28 9.82 23.51 -18.80
N ASN A 29 10.44 24.04 -17.76
CA ASN A 29 11.39 25.15 -17.87
C ASN A 29 12.85 24.72 -17.76
N ASN A 30 13.13 23.42 -17.85
CA ASN A 30 14.47 22.84 -17.73
C ASN A 30 15.24 23.30 -16.48
N LYS A 31 14.53 23.47 -15.36
CA LYS A 31 15.11 23.87 -14.06
C LYS A 31 15.65 22.64 -13.35
N THR A 32 16.79 22.80 -12.67
CA THR A 32 17.34 21.75 -11.81
C THR A 32 16.38 21.46 -10.65
N VAL A 33 15.91 20.22 -10.56
CA VAL A 33 15.17 19.75 -9.37
C VAL A 33 16.19 19.52 -8.26
N VAL A 34 16.20 20.40 -7.27
CA VAL A 34 17.00 20.19 -6.05
C VAL A 34 16.21 19.25 -5.14
N ILE A 35 16.68 18.00 -5.01
CA ILE A 35 16.14 17.05 -4.02
C ILE A 35 16.73 17.45 -2.67
N THR A 36 16.01 18.30 -1.95
CA THR A 36 16.32 18.59 -0.55
C THR A 36 15.80 17.45 0.32
N GLY A 37 16.46 17.18 1.45
CA GLY A 37 15.90 16.30 2.48
C GLY A 37 14.56 16.83 3.02
N PRO A 38 13.92 16.10 3.95
CA PRO A 38 12.61 16.48 4.47
C PRO A 38 12.56 17.94 4.93
N GLN A 39 11.64 18.74 4.39
CA GLN A 39 11.45 20.15 4.72
C GLN A 39 10.82 20.35 6.10
N PHE A 40 10.10 19.34 6.59
CA PHE A 40 9.53 19.32 7.92
C PHE A 40 9.44 17.89 8.48
N PRO A 41 9.40 17.72 9.83
CA PRO A 41 9.24 16.42 10.45
C PRO A 41 7.95 15.71 9.98
N GLY A 42 8.11 14.53 9.38
CA GLY A 42 6.99 13.72 8.88
C GLY A 42 6.62 13.96 7.42
N GLU A 43 7.32 14.84 6.69
CA GLU A 43 7.06 15.06 5.25
C GLU A 43 7.12 13.78 4.42
N SER A 44 7.96 12.80 4.79
CA SER A 44 8.02 11.50 4.11
C SER A 44 6.69 10.74 4.19
N ILE A 45 5.93 10.91 5.27
CA ILE A 45 4.60 10.34 5.43
C ILE A 45 3.63 11.07 4.50
N TRP A 46 3.69 12.40 4.45
CA TRP A 46 2.85 13.20 3.57
C TRP A 46 3.12 12.89 2.10
N ALA A 47 4.39 12.69 1.74
CA ALA A 47 4.84 12.47 0.38
C ALA A 47 4.62 11.03 -0.12
N ALA A 48 4.30 10.07 0.76
CA ALA A 48 4.07 8.70 0.33
C ALA A 48 2.78 8.59 -0.48
N GLU A 49 2.88 7.93 -1.64
CA GLU A 49 1.79 7.80 -2.60
C GLU A 49 0.56 7.07 -2.02
N SER A 50 0.76 6.19 -1.02
CA SER A 50 -0.33 5.52 -0.32
C SER A 50 -1.05 6.38 0.73
N THR A 51 -0.43 7.45 1.25
CA THR A 51 -0.97 8.19 2.41
C THR A 51 -2.28 8.91 2.12
N LEU A 52 -2.37 9.66 1.01
CA LEU A 52 -3.60 10.38 0.66
C LEU A 52 -4.77 9.41 0.41
N PRO A 53 -4.62 8.39 -0.46
CA PRO A 53 -5.66 7.38 -0.65
C PRO A 53 -6.11 6.67 0.63
N LEU A 54 -5.19 6.37 1.55
CA LEU A 54 -5.53 5.74 2.84
C LEU A 54 -6.35 6.68 3.73
N LEU A 55 -6.01 7.98 3.78
CA LEU A 55 -6.80 8.96 4.53
C LEU A 55 -8.19 9.19 3.91
N GLU A 56 -8.28 9.26 2.58
CA GLU A 56 -9.56 9.33 1.87
C GLU A 56 -10.43 8.10 2.13
N ALA A 57 -9.83 6.91 2.09
CA ALA A 57 -10.50 5.67 2.44
C ALA A 57 -11.00 5.67 3.90
N ALA A 58 -10.19 6.21 4.83
CA ALA A 58 -10.55 6.36 6.23
C ALA A 58 -11.78 7.24 6.43
N GLU A 59 -11.82 8.42 5.78
CA GLU A 59 -12.97 9.32 5.83
C GLU A 59 -14.22 8.66 5.25
N ALA A 60 -14.08 7.92 4.14
CA ALA A 60 -15.19 7.23 3.48
C ALA A 60 -15.83 6.13 4.35
N VAL A 61 -15.05 5.45 5.20
CA VAL A 61 -15.56 4.40 6.10
C VAL A 61 -15.80 4.89 7.54
N GLY A 62 -15.50 6.15 7.84
CA GLY A 62 -15.68 6.74 9.18
C GLY A 62 -14.64 6.31 10.21
N THR A 63 -13.44 5.90 9.79
CA THR A 63 -12.35 5.49 10.68
C THR A 63 -11.60 6.70 11.25
N SER A 64 -11.02 6.55 12.44
CA SER A 64 -10.15 7.57 13.04
C SER A 64 -8.94 7.87 12.16
N LYS A 65 -8.76 9.15 11.84
CA LYS A 65 -7.57 9.63 11.13
C LYS A 65 -6.29 9.35 11.90
N GLU A 66 -6.34 9.33 13.23
CA GLU A 66 -5.19 9.03 14.09
C GLU A 66 -4.71 7.58 13.87
N GLU A 67 -5.63 6.63 13.82
CA GLU A 67 -5.30 5.22 13.59
C GLU A 67 -4.65 4.99 12.22
N ILE A 68 -5.20 5.61 11.18
CA ILE A 68 -4.65 5.50 9.82
C ILE A 68 -3.35 6.27 9.69
N TRP A 69 -3.20 7.40 10.39
CA TRP A 69 -1.94 8.13 10.42
C TRP A 69 -0.81 7.31 11.05
N GLU A 70 -1.10 6.51 12.08
CA GLU A 70 -0.14 5.56 12.66
C GLU A 70 0.29 4.50 11.64
N LEU A 71 -0.66 3.97 10.86
CA LEU A 71 -0.37 3.02 9.78
C LEU A 71 0.50 3.67 8.70
N CYS A 72 0.13 4.84 8.20
CA CYS A 72 0.91 5.57 7.19
C CYS A 72 2.32 5.90 7.71
N SER A 73 2.45 6.29 8.98
CA SER A 73 3.75 6.51 9.63
C SER A 73 4.59 5.24 9.66
N LYS A 74 3.96 4.09 9.93
CA LYS A 74 4.63 2.79 9.95
C LYS A 74 5.12 2.41 8.55
N ILE A 75 4.26 2.55 7.55
CA ILE A 75 4.58 2.26 6.14
C ILE A 75 5.71 3.16 5.63
N ALA A 76 5.62 4.46 5.86
CA ALA A 76 6.63 5.43 5.43
C ALA A 76 8.01 5.24 6.09
N SER A 77 8.06 4.53 7.23
CA SER A 77 9.32 4.13 7.88
C SER A 77 9.98 2.90 7.26
N ALA A 78 9.27 2.17 6.39
CA ALA A 78 9.80 0.99 5.74
C ALA A 78 10.60 1.37 4.48
N THR A 79 11.73 0.70 4.29
CA THR A 79 12.62 0.93 3.14
C THR A 79 12.31 0.01 1.95
N HIS A 80 11.54 -1.05 2.19
CA HIS A 80 11.12 -2.01 1.17
C HIS A 80 9.81 -2.71 1.57
N ALA A 81 9.16 -3.35 0.59
CA ALA A 81 8.02 -4.24 0.82
C ALA A 81 8.41 -5.38 1.78
N PRO A 82 7.47 -5.90 2.61
CA PRO A 82 7.79 -6.91 3.62
C PRO A 82 8.37 -8.18 2.99
N VAL A 83 9.42 -8.72 3.59
CA VAL A 83 10.15 -9.92 3.11
C VAL A 83 10.14 -11.00 4.18
N THR A 84 10.42 -10.62 5.42
CA THR A 84 10.57 -11.55 6.54
C THR A 84 9.29 -11.67 7.34
N LYS A 85 9.09 -12.81 8.02
CA LYS A 85 7.94 -13.02 8.91
C LYS A 85 7.75 -11.88 9.92
N LYS A 86 8.84 -11.43 10.55
CA LYS A 86 8.83 -10.29 11.49
C LYS A 86 8.31 -8.99 10.87
N GLU A 87 8.57 -8.76 9.58
CA GLU A 87 8.06 -7.56 8.89
C GLU A 87 6.57 -7.64 8.62
N TYR A 88 6.06 -8.81 8.24
CA TYR A 88 4.62 -9.02 8.12
C TYR A 88 3.94 -8.88 9.48
N GLU A 89 4.47 -9.50 10.53
CA GLU A 89 3.90 -9.46 11.88
C GLU A 89 3.85 -8.05 12.49
N ARG A 90 4.63 -7.09 11.99
CA ARG A 90 4.49 -5.68 12.38
C ARG A 90 3.13 -5.08 12.03
N MET A 91 2.36 -5.72 11.15
CA MET A 91 1.00 -5.30 10.77
C MET A 91 -0.07 -5.85 11.71
N ILE A 92 0.24 -6.82 12.60
CA ILE A 92 -0.74 -7.41 13.52
C ILE A 92 -1.48 -6.35 14.35
N PRO A 93 -0.81 -5.36 14.99
CA PRO A 93 -1.51 -4.35 15.79
C PRO A 93 -2.49 -3.47 14.99
N PHE A 94 -2.33 -3.42 13.67
CA PHE A 94 -3.23 -2.69 12.77
C PHE A 94 -4.33 -3.61 12.22
N ALA A 95 -4.02 -4.88 12.00
CA ALA A 95 -4.98 -5.90 11.57
C ALA A 95 -6.01 -6.25 12.66
N GLU A 96 -5.68 -5.99 13.94
CA GLU A 96 -6.59 -6.15 15.07
C GLU A 96 -7.58 -4.97 15.24
N LYS A 97 -7.38 -3.86 14.52
CA LYS A 97 -8.23 -2.66 14.59
C LYS A 97 -9.28 -2.67 13.47
N PRO A 98 -10.59 -2.87 13.76
CA PRO A 98 -11.64 -2.95 12.74
C PRO A 98 -11.67 -1.77 11.78
N GLY A 99 -11.60 -0.54 12.30
CA GLY A 99 -11.59 0.67 11.48
C GLY A 99 -10.38 0.75 10.54
N THR A 100 -9.20 0.30 10.99
CA THR A 100 -8.02 0.23 10.13
C THR A 100 -8.20 -0.79 9.01
N VAL A 101 -8.72 -1.97 9.32
CA VAL A 101 -9.01 -3.00 8.31
C VAL A 101 -10.06 -2.50 7.30
N ASP A 102 -11.13 -1.84 7.75
CA ASP A 102 -12.16 -1.29 6.87
C ASP A 102 -11.60 -0.23 5.91
N ALA A 103 -10.73 0.67 6.40
CA ALA A 103 -10.08 1.67 5.56
C ALA A 103 -9.10 1.03 4.56
N VAL A 104 -8.35 0.00 4.97
CA VAL A 104 -7.41 -0.69 4.08
C VAL A 104 -8.13 -1.50 3.01
N LEU A 105 -9.23 -2.18 3.36
CA LEU A 105 -10.09 -2.84 2.37
C LEU A 105 -10.61 -1.82 1.35
N LYS A 106 -11.14 -0.68 1.82
CA LYS A 106 -11.64 0.39 0.94
C LYS A 106 -10.54 0.96 0.04
N PHE A 107 -9.35 1.19 0.58
CA PHE A 107 -8.18 1.66 -0.15
C PHE A 107 -7.80 0.69 -1.27
N LEU A 108 -7.64 -0.59 -0.95
CA LEU A 108 -7.24 -1.62 -1.91
C LEU A 108 -8.32 -1.90 -2.98
N GLU A 109 -9.61 -1.77 -2.65
CA GLU A 109 -10.72 -1.87 -3.61
C GLU A 109 -10.72 -0.72 -4.64
N THR A 110 -10.38 0.49 -4.20
CA THR A 110 -10.53 1.71 -5.01
C THR A 110 -9.26 2.12 -5.73
N HIS A 111 -8.11 1.68 -5.24
CA HIS A 111 -6.80 2.09 -5.75
C HIS A 111 -5.99 0.88 -6.18
N ILE A 112 -6.52 0.05 -7.08
CA ILE A 112 -5.74 -1.09 -7.58
C ILE A 112 -4.51 -0.57 -8.34
N PRO A 113 -3.30 -1.13 -8.08
CA PRO A 113 -2.11 -0.86 -8.90
C PRO A 113 -2.40 -0.99 -10.40
N TYR A 114 -2.41 0.13 -11.12
CA TYR A 114 -2.41 0.10 -12.59
C TYR A 114 -0.97 0.19 -13.12
N TYR A 115 -0.69 -0.55 -14.19
CA TYR A 115 0.55 -0.43 -14.94
C TYR A 115 0.35 0.61 -16.05
N ASP A 116 1.05 1.73 -15.98
CA ASP A 116 1.03 2.71 -17.06
C ASP A 116 1.95 2.25 -18.21
N ASP A 117 1.34 1.60 -19.20
CA ASP A 117 2.01 1.14 -20.43
C ASP A 117 2.74 2.28 -21.17
N LYS A 118 2.29 3.53 -21.04
CA LYS A 118 2.85 4.68 -21.78
C LYS A 118 4.09 5.23 -21.09
N SER A 119 4.10 5.31 -19.77
CA SER A 119 5.27 5.79 -19.02
C SER A 119 6.31 4.70 -18.80
N LYS A 120 5.98 3.42 -19.05
CA LYS A 120 6.77 2.24 -18.62
C LYS A 120 7.22 2.37 -17.16
N SER A 121 6.44 3.09 -16.35
CA SER A 121 6.82 3.46 -15.00
C SER A 121 5.67 3.19 -14.04
N LEU A 122 6.07 2.75 -12.85
CA LEU A 122 5.17 2.52 -11.74
C LEU A 122 4.94 3.86 -11.06
N LYS A 123 3.76 4.45 -11.24
CA LYS A 123 3.24 5.45 -10.31
C LYS A 123 2.50 4.72 -9.18
N PHE A 124 3.24 3.90 -8.45
CA PHE A 124 2.67 2.99 -7.47
C PHE A 124 3.59 2.78 -6.28
N ASP A 125 3.05 3.05 -5.09
CA ASP A 125 3.69 2.78 -3.80
C ASP A 125 3.81 1.29 -3.49
N ILE A 126 4.75 0.59 -4.14
CA ILE A 126 4.97 -0.85 -3.90
C ILE A 126 5.03 -1.15 -2.40
N ILE A 127 5.73 -0.34 -1.61
CA ILE A 127 5.90 -0.58 -0.18
C ILE A 127 4.55 -0.52 0.53
N GLY A 128 3.81 0.58 0.37
CA GLY A 128 2.54 0.79 1.05
C GLY A 128 1.50 -0.29 0.74
N TYR A 129 1.37 -0.66 -0.51
CA TYR A 129 0.37 -1.67 -0.90
C TYR A 129 0.69 -3.06 -0.38
N TYR A 130 1.96 -3.49 -0.41
CA TYR A 130 2.30 -4.82 0.10
C TYR A 130 2.23 -4.90 1.64
N TYR A 131 2.41 -3.80 2.35
CA TYR A 131 2.06 -3.75 3.78
C TYR A 131 0.54 -3.76 4.00
N CYS A 132 -0.26 -3.16 3.12
CA CYS A 132 -1.72 -3.26 3.18
C CYS A 132 -2.23 -4.68 2.90
N TYR A 133 -1.68 -5.37 1.89
CA TYR A 133 -1.96 -6.79 1.66
C TYR A 133 -1.54 -7.66 2.86
N ALA A 134 -0.36 -7.38 3.44
CA ALA A 134 0.08 -8.06 4.65
C ALA A 134 -0.91 -7.89 5.81
N LEU A 135 -1.45 -6.68 5.98
CA LEU A 135 -2.40 -6.36 7.04
C LEU A 135 -3.70 -7.16 6.87
N ILE A 136 -4.32 -7.15 5.69
CA ILE A 136 -5.57 -7.91 5.47
C ILE A 136 -5.34 -9.43 5.50
N SER A 137 -4.17 -9.92 5.09
CA SER A 137 -3.78 -11.32 5.24
C SER A 137 -3.67 -11.75 6.71
N LEU A 138 -3.42 -10.81 7.62
CA LEU A 138 -3.28 -11.04 9.06
C LEU A 138 -4.55 -10.74 9.86
N SER A 139 -5.59 -10.18 9.25
CA SER A 139 -6.83 -9.82 9.93
C SER A 139 -7.78 -11.01 10.06
N ASP A 140 -8.26 -11.25 11.28
CA ASP A 140 -9.41 -12.15 11.53
C ASP A 140 -10.75 -11.39 11.45
N TYR A 141 -10.73 -10.05 11.50
CA TYR A 141 -11.90 -9.21 11.24
C TYR A 141 -12.22 -9.15 9.75
N ARG A 142 -13.52 -9.26 9.40
CA ARG A 142 -14.04 -9.33 8.03
C ARG A 142 -13.27 -10.31 7.12
N GLN A 143 -12.86 -11.45 7.68
CA GLN A 143 -12.01 -12.44 7.01
C GLN A 143 -12.48 -12.78 5.58
N LYS A 144 -13.79 -12.97 5.37
CA LYS A 144 -14.34 -13.26 4.03
C LYS A 144 -14.08 -12.15 3.00
N ASP A 145 -14.14 -10.89 3.43
CA ASP A 145 -13.90 -9.75 2.55
C ASP A 145 -12.40 -9.58 2.28
N CYS A 146 -11.56 -9.80 3.30
CA CYS A 146 -10.11 -9.86 3.15
C CYS A 146 -9.70 -10.97 2.15
N GLU A 147 -10.24 -12.17 2.32
CA GLU A 147 -9.99 -13.32 1.43
C GLU A 147 -10.45 -13.03 0.00
N LYS A 148 -11.64 -12.45 -0.17
CA LYS A 148 -12.17 -12.09 -1.47
C LYS A 148 -11.25 -11.08 -2.18
N LEU A 149 -10.87 -10.01 -1.50
CA LEU A 149 -10.00 -8.97 -2.06
C LEU A 149 -8.62 -9.53 -2.45
N LEU A 150 -8.06 -10.43 -1.63
CA LEU A 150 -6.80 -11.12 -1.96
C LEU A 150 -6.96 -12.01 -3.20
N TRP A 151 -8.07 -12.74 -3.33
CA TRP A 151 -8.39 -13.52 -4.53
C TRP A 151 -8.55 -12.66 -5.79
N ASP A 152 -9.24 -11.54 -5.68
CA ASP A 152 -9.43 -10.59 -6.77
C ASP A 152 -8.07 -10.03 -7.22
N THR A 153 -7.19 -9.71 -6.25
CA THR A 153 -5.82 -9.26 -6.50
C THR A 153 -4.97 -10.34 -7.19
N VAL A 154 -5.04 -11.59 -6.72
CA VAL A 154 -4.35 -12.74 -7.34
C VAL A 154 -4.77 -12.90 -8.79
N SER A 155 -6.07 -12.88 -9.05
CA SER A 155 -6.63 -13.05 -10.40
C SER A 155 -6.18 -11.90 -11.31
N TYR A 156 -6.22 -10.67 -10.81
CA TYR A 156 -5.71 -9.49 -11.53
C TYR A 156 -4.22 -9.62 -11.91
N PHE A 157 -3.36 -10.04 -10.98
CA PHE A 157 -1.92 -10.19 -11.27
C PHE A 157 -1.65 -11.33 -12.26
N ILE A 158 -2.38 -12.44 -12.21
CA ILE A 158 -2.24 -13.52 -13.19
C ILE A 158 -2.60 -13.02 -14.61
N GLU A 159 -3.66 -12.23 -14.73
CA GLU A 159 -4.16 -11.75 -16.02
C GLU A 159 -3.37 -10.57 -16.60
N LYS A 160 -2.92 -9.63 -15.74
CA LYS A 160 -2.43 -8.32 -16.18
C LYS A 160 -0.97 -8.05 -15.87
N ASP A 161 -0.42 -8.59 -14.78
CA ASP A 161 0.94 -8.27 -14.34
C ASP A 161 1.59 -9.42 -13.55
N LYS A 162 2.02 -10.44 -14.30
CA LYS A 162 2.57 -11.68 -13.74
C LYS A 162 3.81 -11.46 -12.87
N ASN A 163 4.59 -10.41 -13.15
CA ASN A 163 5.79 -10.08 -12.39
C ASN A 163 5.46 -9.56 -10.99
N ARG A 164 4.33 -8.86 -10.81
CA ARG A 164 3.88 -8.37 -9.49
C ARG A 164 3.31 -9.47 -8.61
N GLY A 165 2.78 -10.53 -9.21
CA GLY A 165 2.39 -11.73 -8.48
C GLY A 165 3.52 -12.28 -7.58
N THR A 166 4.79 -12.01 -7.89
CA THR A 166 5.95 -12.49 -7.10
C THR A 166 5.98 -11.97 -5.66
N ILE A 167 5.67 -10.69 -5.44
CA ILE A 167 5.74 -10.09 -4.11
C ILE A 167 4.52 -10.54 -3.29
N LEU A 168 3.34 -10.63 -3.90
CA LEU A 168 2.16 -11.19 -3.24
C LEU A 168 2.34 -12.68 -2.93
N LEU A 169 2.96 -13.45 -3.84
CA LEU A 169 3.31 -14.84 -3.61
C LEU A 169 4.23 -14.98 -2.39
N ARG A 170 5.22 -14.07 -2.23
CA ARG A 170 6.07 -14.04 -1.04
C ARG A 170 5.26 -13.81 0.24
N ASN A 171 4.26 -12.93 0.23
CA ASN A 171 3.36 -12.74 1.38
C ASN A 171 2.71 -14.06 1.78
N MET A 172 2.15 -14.78 0.80
CA MET A 172 1.48 -16.06 1.03
C MET A 172 2.45 -17.14 1.53
N LYS A 173 3.63 -17.27 0.93
CA LYS A 173 4.67 -18.21 1.37
C LYS A 173 5.11 -17.99 2.82
N VAL A 174 5.23 -16.74 3.24
CA VAL A 174 5.68 -16.41 4.59
C VAL A 174 4.57 -16.63 5.62
N LEU A 175 3.31 -16.37 5.24
CA LEU A 175 2.18 -16.40 6.16
C LEU A 175 1.37 -17.71 6.14
N GLU A 176 1.54 -18.59 5.15
CA GLU A 176 0.71 -19.81 4.98
C GLU A 176 0.62 -20.67 6.24
N ARG A 177 1.70 -20.78 7.03
CA ARG A 177 1.71 -21.58 8.26
C ARG A 177 0.79 -21.03 9.34
N THR A 178 0.64 -19.70 9.40
CA THR A 178 -0.21 -19.01 10.38
C THR A 178 -1.57 -18.64 9.81
N ARG A 179 -1.70 -18.59 8.48
CA ARG A 179 -2.89 -18.20 7.73
C ARG A 179 -3.13 -19.20 6.59
N PRO A 180 -3.64 -20.42 6.89
CA PRO A 180 -3.76 -21.51 5.90
C PRO A 180 -4.68 -21.20 4.72
N PHE A 181 -5.60 -20.25 4.85
CA PHE A 181 -6.47 -19.82 3.75
C PHE A 181 -5.69 -19.20 2.58
N LEU A 182 -4.44 -18.79 2.80
CA LEU A 182 -3.55 -18.27 1.75
C LEU A 182 -2.96 -19.37 0.86
N THR A 183 -2.97 -20.63 1.29
CA THR A 183 -2.32 -21.74 0.56
C THR A 183 -2.89 -21.93 -0.85
N PRO A 184 -4.22 -21.97 -1.07
CA PRO A 184 -4.77 -22.09 -2.43
C PRO A 184 -4.40 -20.91 -3.34
N MET A 185 -4.31 -19.69 -2.79
CA MET A 185 -3.90 -18.49 -3.54
C MET A 185 -2.43 -18.56 -3.95
N LYS A 186 -1.58 -19.04 -3.03
CA LYS A 186 -0.15 -19.28 -3.26
C LYS A 186 0.05 -20.24 -4.42
N GLU A 187 -0.60 -21.41 -4.37
CA GLU A 187 -0.50 -22.46 -5.38
C GLU A 187 -0.88 -21.92 -6.76
N LYS A 188 -1.98 -21.16 -6.86
CA LYS A 188 -2.42 -20.55 -8.11
C LYS A 188 -1.39 -19.57 -8.69
N LEU A 189 -0.73 -18.77 -7.85
CA LEU A 189 0.33 -17.86 -8.29
C LEU A 189 1.61 -18.61 -8.72
N GLU A 190 1.97 -19.71 -8.04
CA GLU A 190 3.11 -20.55 -8.42
C GLU A 190 2.91 -21.21 -9.79
N GLU A 191 1.72 -21.76 -10.02
CA GLU A 191 1.34 -22.35 -11.32
C GLU A 191 1.45 -21.32 -12.46
N ALA A 192 0.90 -20.13 -12.27
CA ALA A 192 0.93 -19.06 -13.27
C ALA A 192 2.36 -18.59 -13.61
N GLN A 193 3.27 -18.61 -12.64
CA GLN A 193 4.68 -18.26 -12.85
C GLN A 193 5.44 -19.36 -13.60
N ASN A 194 5.19 -20.63 -13.28
CA ASN A 194 5.83 -21.76 -13.94
C ASN A 194 5.45 -21.86 -15.43
N ILE A 195 4.17 -21.61 -15.77
CA ILE A 195 3.69 -21.58 -17.17
C ILE A 195 4.35 -20.45 -17.98
N SER A 196 4.82 -19.39 -17.32
CA SER A 196 5.42 -18.24 -18.02
C SER A 196 6.92 -18.41 -18.30
N LEU A 197 7.54 -19.46 -17.74
CA LEU A 197 8.95 -19.82 -17.94
C LEU A 197 9.14 -21.04 -18.86
N SER A 198 8.05 -21.72 -19.23
CA SER A 198 7.99 -22.85 -20.17
C SER A 198 7.60 -22.39 -21.57
#